data_AF-A0A7W1KSG6-F1
#
_entry.id   AF-A0A7W1KSG6-F1
#
_cell.length_a   1.000
_cell.length_b   1.000
_cell.length_c   1.000
_cell.angle_alpha   90.00
_cell.angle_beta   90.00
_cell.angle_gamma   90.00
#
_symmetry.space_group_name_H-M   'P 1'
#
loop_
_entity.id
_entity.type
_entity.pdbx_description
1 polymer ?
#
loop_
_entity_poly.entity_id
_entity_poly.type
_entity_poly.pdbx_seq_one_letter_code
_entity_poly.pdbx_strand_id
1 'polypeptide(L)'
;MKNQTETLEHASVRQYCKAVRVPTVGVNFVSLAEQAVKENHSHIRYLEALLAIECEERDRHAITNRIRDAQLPRMKALEEFDFAQAPQIPAAKIRELAEGGYIERNEPVVLIGECGTGKTHLATGLCLAACRQKRRVRFATAAALVNELVEAKQNNQVRRMMARWQKYELIALDEVGYVPLADIGAEFLFQVISDRAERAAIIVTTNTLCGAPHNVFNAESIFMRTPRSMEAARRYFAVFLLRILGAAFNISISLSV
;
A
#
# COMPACT_ATOMS: atom_id res chain seq x y z
N MET A 1 44.78 32.30 11.30
CA MET A 1 43.76 33.04 10.53
C MET A 1 43.04 32.16 9.52
N LYS A 2 43.70 31.41 8.62
CA LYS A 2 43.03 30.52 7.63
C LYS A 2 41.99 29.54 8.23
N ASN A 3 42.34 28.80 9.28
CA ASN A 3 41.40 27.84 9.90
C ASN A 3 40.14 28.51 10.50
N GLN A 4 40.22 29.78 10.94
CA GLN A 4 39.06 30.49 11.49
C GLN A 4 38.07 30.88 10.38
N THR A 5 38.60 31.29 9.21
CA THR A 5 37.77 31.61 8.03
C THR A 5 37.06 30.37 7.49
N GLU A 6 37.78 29.25 7.33
CA GLU A 6 37.18 27.97 6.88
C GLU A 6 36.07 27.48 7.84
N THR A 7 36.28 27.64 9.15
CA THR A 7 35.26 27.27 10.16
C THR A 7 33.99 28.12 10.04
N LEU A 8 34.12 29.42 9.75
CA LEU A 8 32.99 30.32 9.54
C LEU A 8 32.24 30.03 8.23
N GLU A 9 32.96 29.70 7.17
CA GLU A 9 32.38 29.27 5.89
C GLU A 9 31.57 27.99 6.06
N HIS A 10 32.14 26.98 6.75
CA HIS A 10 31.43 25.74 7.04
C HIS A 10 30.16 25.95 7.86
N ALA A 11 30.20 26.84 8.86
CA ALA A 11 29.02 27.19 9.66
C ALA A 11 27.94 27.87 8.81
N SER A 12 28.34 28.79 7.93
CA SER A 12 27.44 29.49 7.01
C SER A 12 26.75 28.52 6.04
N VAL A 13 27.50 27.60 5.43
CA VAL A 13 26.95 26.57 4.53
C VAL A 13 25.92 25.71 5.26
N ARG A 14 26.19 25.27 6.50
CA ARG A 14 25.23 24.50 7.30
C ARG A 14 23.96 25.29 7.61
N GLN A 15 24.08 26.57 7.94
CA GLN A 15 22.94 27.44 8.19
C GLN A 15 22.07 27.60 6.94
N TYR A 16 22.67 27.83 5.76
CA TYR A 16 21.94 27.89 4.50
C TYR A 16 21.29 26.55 4.14
N CYS A 17 21.98 25.43 4.34
CA CYS A 17 21.43 24.09 4.12
C CYS A 17 20.19 23.84 4.98
N LYS A 18 20.19 24.30 6.24
CA LYS A 18 19.01 24.23 7.12
C LYS A 18 17.86 25.10 6.60
N ALA A 19 18.14 26.31 6.13
CA ALA A 19 17.13 27.23 5.60
C ALA A 19 16.42 26.68 4.36
N VAL A 20 17.18 26.08 3.42
CA VAL A 20 16.63 25.50 2.19
C VAL A 20 16.22 24.02 2.32
N ARG A 21 16.32 23.45 3.53
CA ARG A 21 15.93 22.08 3.88
C ARG A 21 16.70 20.99 3.12
N VAL A 22 18.02 21.15 2.96
CA VAL A 22 18.95 20.15 2.39
C VAL A 22 19.91 19.60 3.47
N PRO A 23 19.40 18.84 4.46
CA PRO A 23 20.19 18.40 5.60
C PRO A 23 21.33 17.45 5.20
N THR A 24 21.14 16.62 4.17
CA THR A 24 22.15 15.64 3.74
C THR A 24 23.34 16.34 3.10
N VAL A 25 23.11 17.41 2.32
CA VAL A 25 24.20 18.28 1.84
C VAL A 25 24.97 18.88 3.02
N GLY A 26 24.26 19.45 4.00
CA GLY A 26 24.88 20.11 5.16
C GLY A 26 25.75 19.19 6.02
N VAL A 27 25.49 17.89 6.01
CA VAL A 27 26.31 16.88 6.68
C VAL A 27 27.51 16.45 5.84
N ASN A 28 27.35 16.30 4.53
CA ASN A 28 28.34 15.63 3.67
C ASN A 28 29.27 16.57 2.87
N PHE A 29 28.98 17.87 2.78
CA PHE A 29 29.73 18.80 1.92
C PHE A 29 31.24 18.86 2.21
N VAL A 30 31.66 18.82 3.48
CA VAL A 30 33.09 18.87 3.84
C VAL A 30 33.81 17.60 3.37
N SER A 31 33.24 16.42 3.66
CA SER A 31 33.85 15.14 3.29
C SER A 31 33.94 14.96 1.77
N LEU A 32 32.89 15.37 1.04
CA LEU A 32 32.89 15.33 -0.42
C LEU A 32 33.82 16.36 -1.06
N ALA A 33 34.02 17.51 -0.42
CA ALA A 33 34.98 18.51 -0.89
C ALA A 33 36.42 17.98 -0.77
N GLU A 34 36.76 17.35 0.35
CA GLU A 34 38.07 16.70 0.54
C GLU A 34 38.29 15.58 -0.49
N GLN A 35 37.26 14.79 -0.78
CA GLN A 35 37.33 13.75 -1.80
C GLN A 35 37.49 14.34 -3.21
N ALA A 36 36.75 15.40 -3.54
CA ALA A 36 36.86 16.08 -4.81
C ALA A 36 38.26 16.64 -5.07
N VAL A 37 38.93 17.16 -4.04
CA VAL A 37 40.33 17.60 -4.11
C VAL A 37 41.27 16.42 -4.37
N LYS A 38 41.10 15.31 -3.63
CA LYS A 38 41.93 14.10 -3.81
C LYS A 38 41.80 13.48 -5.20
N GLU A 39 40.59 13.46 -5.74
CA GLU A 39 40.26 12.84 -7.03
C GLU A 39 40.31 13.82 -8.22
N ASN A 40 40.73 15.07 -8.00
CA ASN A 40 40.73 16.15 -9.01
C ASN A 40 39.38 16.33 -9.72
N HIS A 41 38.28 16.21 -8.99
CA HIS A 41 36.95 16.49 -9.50
C HIS A 41 36.72 17.99 -9.73
N SER A 42 36.00 18.32 -10.80
CA SER A 42 35.57 19.70 -11.04
C SER A 42 34.56 20.16 -9.99
N HIS A 43 34.46 21.48 -9.77
CA HIS A 43 33.46 22.05 -8.86
C HIS A 43 32.02 21.68 -9.25
N ILE A 44 31.75 21.55 -10.56
CA ILE A 44 30.44 21.12 -11.07
C ILE A 44 30.16 19.67 -10.65
N ARG A 45 31.13 18.77 -10.81
CA ARG A 45 30.99 17.35 -10.41
C ARG A 45 30.81 17.18 -8.91
N TYR A 46 31.49 18.00 -8.11
CA TYR A 46 31.28 18.04 -6.66
C TYR A 46 29.85 18.48 -6.29
N LEU A 47 29.35 19.54 -6.91
CA LEU A 47 27.99 20.03 -6.66
C LEU A 47 26.93 19.00 -7.11
N GLU A 48 27.13 18.39 -8.27
CA GLU A 48 26.28 17.32 -8.78
C GLU A 48 26.21 16.15 -7.80
N ALA A 49 27.36 15.65 -7.34
CA ALA A 49 27.44 14.54 -6.38
C ALA A 49 26.72 14.86 -5.06
N LEU A 50 26.88 16.10 -4.55
CA LEU A 50 26.18 16.53 -3.34
C LEU A 50 24.66 16.53 -3.50
N LEU A 51 24.17 17.08 -4.62
CA LEU A 51 22.75 17.13 -4.91
C LEU A 51 22.17 15.73 -5.15
N ALA A 52 22.92 14.84 -5.81
CA ALA A 52 22.53 13.46 -6.03
C ALA A 52 22.29 12.72 -4.70
N ILE A 53 23.21 12.83 -3.75
CA ILE A 53 23.08 12.18 -2.44
C ILE A 53 21.86 12.73 -1.66
N GLU A 54 21.60 14.04 -1.72
CA GLU A 54 20.41 14.63 -1.11
C GLU A 54 19.11 14.12 -1.75
N CYS A 55 19.07 14.00 -3.08
CA CYS A 55 17.94 13.44 -3.81
C CYS A 55 17.69 11.98 -3.43
N GLU A 56 18.73 11.15 -3.38
CA GLU A 56 18.64 9.74 -2.99
C GLU A 56 18.14 9.58 -1.54
N GLU A 57 18.65 10.38 -0.60
CA GLU A 57 18.23 10.30 0.79
C GLU A 57 16.77 10.74 0.96
N ARG A 58 16.33 11.79 0.24
CA ARG A 58 14.93 12.21 0.22
C ARG A 58 14.02 11.12 -0.33
N ASP A 59 14.43 10.46 -1.40
CA ASP A 59 13.67 9.34 -1.98
C ASP A 59 13.57 8.16 -1.00
N ARG A 60 14.68 7.80 -0.35
CA ARG A 60 14.72 6.77 0.69
C ARG A 60 13.79 7.11 1.84
N HIS A 61 13.87 8.32 2.38
CA HIS A 61 12.99 8.78 3.44
C HIS A 61 11.52 8.77 3.03
N ALA A 62 11.22 9.18 1.79
CA ALA A 62 9.87 9.20 1.28
C ALA A 62 9.28 7.78 1.15
N ILE A 63 10.09 6.77 0.81
CA ILE A 63 9.69 5.36 0.81
C ILE A 63 9.51 4.85 2.24
N THR A 64 10.48 5.08 3.13
CA THR A 64 10.41 4.66 4.55
C THR A 64 9.19 5.22 5.26
N ASN A 65 8.85 6.50 5.02
CA ASN A 65 7.65 7.11 5.59
C ASN A 65 6.37 6.47 5.05
N ARG A 66 6.29 6.17 3.74
CA ARG A 66 5.14 5.47 3.16
C ARG A 66 4.95 4.06 3.73
N ILE A 67 6.04 3.33 3.92
CA ILE A 67 6.02 2.00 4.56
C ILE A 67 5.47 2.11 6.00
N ARG A 68 5.91 3.12 6.75
CA ARG A 68 5.41 3.38 8.11
C ARG A 68 3.93 3.74 8.12
N ASP A 69 3.51 4.61 7.20
CA ASP A 69 2.12 5.07 7.09
C ASP A 69 1.17 3.93 6.63
N ALA A 70 1.70 2.96 5.87
CA ALA A 70 0.96 1.80 5.41
C ALA A 70 0.50 0.88 6.55
N GLN A 71 1.13 0.92 7.73
CA GLN A 71 0.81 0.04 8.87
C GLN A 71 0.77 -1.44 8.49
N LEU A 72 1.80 -1.90 7.78
CA LEU A 72 1.94 -3.31 7.44
C LEU A 72 2.05 -4.14 8.73
N PRO A 73 1.34 -5.28 8.86
CA PRO A 73 1.35 -6.09 10.07
C PRO A 73 2.73 -6.72 10.32
N ARG A 74 3.44 -7.04 9.24
CA ARG A 74 4.84 -7.49 9.24
C ARG A 74 5.54 -6.93 8.00
N MET A 75 6.84 -6.71 8.09
CA MET A 75 7.66 -6.35 6.93
C MET A 75 8.11 -7.63 6.25
N LYS A 76 7.29 -8.18 5.36
CA LYS A 76 7.62 -9.36 4.57
C LYS A 76 7.60 -9.03 3.09
N ALA A 77 8.74 -9.19 2.44
CA ALA A 77 8.87 -8.96 1.01
C ALA A 77 8.32 -10.16 0.20
N LEU A 78 8.00 -9.93 -1.07
CA LEU A 78 7.52 -11.02 -1.95
C LEU A 78 8.62 -12.04 -2.22
N GLU A 79 9.87 -11.62 -2.17
CA GLU A 79 11.06 -12.44 -2.35
C GLU A 79 11.24 -13.47 -1.23
N GLU A 80 10.66 -13.21 -0.05
CA GLU A 80 10.65 -14.13 1.09
C GLU A 80 9.52 -15.18 0.99
N PHE A 81 8.65 -15.08 -0.02
CA PHE A 81 7.55 -16.02 -0.19
C PHE A 81 8.03 -17.30 -0.89
N ASP A 82 7.86 -18.44 -0.23
CA ASP A 82 8.21 -19.74 -0.82
C ASP A 82 7.08 -20.24 -1.73
N PHE A 83 7.22 -19.99 -3.03
CA PHE A 83 6.29 -20.47 -4.05
C PHE A 83 6.29 -21.99 -4.20
N ALA A 84 7.32 -22.71 -3.73
CA ALA A 84 7.33 -24.17 -3.78
C ALA A 84 6.32 -24.77 -2.78
N GLN A 85 6.04 -24.08 -1.68
CA GLN A 85 5.04 -24.46 -0.67
C GLN A 85 3.60 -24.09 -1.09
N ALA A 86 3.44 -23.30 -2.16
CA ALA A 86 2.16 -22.87 -2.69
C ALA A 86 2.12 -22.96 -4.23
N PRO A 87 2.24 -24.16 -4.83
CA PRO A 87 2.34 -24.37 -6.27
C PRO A 87 1.11 -23.87 -7.06
N GLN A 88 -0.04 -23.77 -6.39
CA GLN A 88 -1.28 -23.23 -6.95
C GLN A 88 -1.22 -21.71 -7.21
N ILE A 89 -0.21 -21.00 -6.71
CA ILE A 89 -0.07 -19.54 -6.86
C ILE A 89 0.90 -19.25 -8.01
N PRO A 90 0.44 -18.68 -9.13
CA PRO A 90 1.32 -18.41 -10.26
C PRO A 90 2.33 -17.31 -9.92
N ALA A 91 3.59 -17.67 -9.67
CA ALA A 91 4.65 -16.73 -9.31
C ALA A 91 4.87 -15.64 -10.37
N ALA A 92 4.65 -15.95 -11.65
CA ALA A 92 4.69 -14.96 -12.73
C ALA A 92 3.63 -13.87 -12.54
N LYS A 93 2.43 -14.22 -12.10
CA LYS A 93 1.34 -13.27 -11.91
C LYS A 93 1.54 -12.39 -10.68
N ILE A 94 2.10 -12.95 -9.60
CA ILE A 94 2.47 -12.16 -8.40
C ILE A 94 3.56 -11.14 -8.75
N ARG A 95 4.53 -11.52 -9.60
CA ARG A 95 5.56 -10.58 -10.09
C ARG A 95 4.96 -9.46 -10.95
N GLU A 96 4.06 -9.79 -11.88
CA GLU A 96 3.33 -8.79 -12.67
C GLU A 96 2.53 -7.83 -11.78
N LEU A 97 1.86 -8.34 -10.74
CA LEU A 97 1.18 -7.49 -9.77
C LEU A 97 2.18 -6.61 -9.00
N ALA A 98 3.36 -7.13 -8.65
CA ALA A 98 4.39 -6.36 -7.96
C ALA A 98 4.93 -5.18 -8.79
N GLU A 99 4.72 -5.15 -10.11
CA GLU A 99 5.05 -4.00 -10.98
C GLU A 99 4.04 -2.85 -10.82
N GLY A 100 2.86 -3.09 -10.24
CA GLY A 100 1.92 -2.04 -9.85
C GLY A 100 0.91 -1.62 -10.92
N GLY A 101 0.89 -2.26 -12.11
CA GLY A 101 -0.04 -1.90 -13.18
C GLY A 101 -1.53 -1.98 -12.79
N TYR A 102 -1.89 -2.85 -11.86
CA TYR A 102 -3.26 -2.95 -11.31
C TYR A 102 -3.66 -1.70 -10.51
N ILE A 103 -2.69 -1.00 -9.89
CA ILE A 103 -2.92 0.24 -9.14
C ILE A 103 -3.30 1.36 -10.11
N GLU A 104 -2.62 1.46 -11.25
CA GLU A 104 -2.89 2.48 -12.27
C GLU A 104 -4.25 2.30 -12.93
N ARG A 105 -4.67 1.04 -13.10
CA ARG A 105 -5.98 0.69 -13.68
C ARG A 105 -7.13 0.67 -12.66
N ASN A 106 -6.84 0.94 -11.37
CA ASN A 106 -7.79 0.79 -10.27
C ASN A 106 -8.44 -0.61 -10.24
N GLU A 107 -7.66 -1.63 -10.54
CA GLU A 107 -8.12 -3.02 -10.57
C GLU A 107 -8.06 -3.62 -9.17
N PRO A 108 -9.16 -4.21 -8.65
CA PRO A 108 -9.12 -4.92 -7.40
C PRO A 108 -8.37 -6.24 -7.54
N VAL A 109 -7.68 -6.64 -6.48
CA VAL A 109 -7.00 -7.93 -6.36
C VAL A 109 -7.63 -8.70 -5.21
N VAL A 110 -8.05 -9.93 -5.46
CA VAL A 110 -8.67 -10.78 -4.44
C VAL A 110 -7.84 -12.04 -4.25
N LEU A 111 -7.39 -12.24 -3.01
CA LEU A 111 -6.67 -13.42 -2.58
C LEU A 111 -7.62 -14.30 -1.76
N ILE A 112 -7.94 -15.48 -2.30
CA ILE A 112 -8.89 -16.44 -1.71
C ILE A 112 -8.14 -17.74 -1.44
N GLY A 113 -8.40 -18.36 -0.30
CA GLY A 113 -7.83 -19.68 0.04
C GLY A 113 -7.89 -19.97 1.52
N GLU A 114 -7.56 -21.20 1.92
CA GLU A 114 -7.60 -21.64 3.31
C GLU A 114 -6.62 -20.86 4.21
N CYS A 115 -6.81 -20.92 5.53
CA CYS A 115 -5.87 -20.34 6.48
C CYS A 115 -4.46 -20.94 6.29
N GLY A 116 -3.40 -20.16 6.51
CA GLY A 116 -2.02 -20.64 6.38
C GLY A 116 -1.45 -20.67 4.95
N THR A 117 -2.25 -20.40 3.92
CA THR A 117 -1.82 -20.34 2.49
C THR A 117 -1.01 -19.09 2.10
N GLY A 118 -0.71 -18.22 3.06
CA GLY A 118 0.16 -17.06 2.83
C GLY A 118 -0.49 -15.84 2.15
N LYS A 119 -1.83 -15.75 2.08
CA LYS A 119 -2.56 -14.59 1.52
C LYS A 119 -2.15 -13.26 2.14
N THR A 120 -2.08 -13.18 3.47
CA THR A 120 -1.62 -11.99 4.20
C THR A 120 -0.18 -11.63 3.84
N HIS A 121 0.71 -12.62 3.64
CA HIS A 121 2.08 -12.39 3.18
C HIS A 121 2.07 -11.77 1.79
N LEU A 122 1.34 -12.37 0.84
CA LEU A 122 1.25 -11.84 -0.53
C LEU A 122 0.67 -10.42 -0.55
N ALA A 123 -0.41 -10.15 0.18
CA ALA A 123 -1.00 -8.82 0.29
C ALA A 123 0.00 -7.81 0.89
N THR A 124 0.72 -8.21 1.94
CA THR A 124 1.76 -7.39 2.58
C THR A 124 2.91 -7.10 1.61
N GLY A 125 3.39 -8.10 0.88
CA GLY A 125 4.47 -7.96 -0.08
C GLY A 125 4.09 -7.06 -1.25
N LEU A 126 2.86 -7.17 -1.76
CA LEU A 126 2.32 -6.26 -2.78
C LEU A 126 2.21 -4.82 -2.27
N CYS A 127 1.80 -4.63 -1.02
CA CYS A 127 1.78 -3.30 -0.39
C CYS A 127 3.19 -2.73 -0.26
N LEU A 128 4.16 -3.54 0.16
CA LEU A 128 5.55 -3.12 0.27
C LEU A 128 6.13 -2.73 -1.10
N ALA A 129 5.85 -3.50 -2.14
CA ALA A 129 6.23 -3.18 -3.52
C ALA A 129 5.63 -1.82 -3.96
N ALA A 130 4.34 -1.59 -3.69
CA ALA A 130 3.67 -0.33 -3.97
C ALA A 130 4.30 0.86 -3.20
N CYS A 131 4.66 0.68 -1.93
CA CYS A 131 5.38 1.71 -1.17
C CYS A 131 6.75 2.05 -1.77
N ARG A 132 7.49 1.05 -2.25
CA ARG A 132 8.78 1.23 -2.97
C ARG A 132 8.60 2.00 -4.28
N GLN A 133 7.46 1.83 -4.94
CA GLN A 133 7.04 2.63 -6.10
C GLN A 133 6.49 4.03 -5.73
N LYS A 134 6.73 4.51 -4.50
CA LYS A 134 6.31 5.83 -4.01
C LYS A 134 4.77 6.03 -4.00
N ARG A 135 3.98 4.94 -3.95
CA ARG A 135 2.52 4.99 -3.81
C ARG A 135 2.09 5.10 -2.35
N ARG A 136 0.99 5.80 -2.08
CA ARG A 136 0.38 5.85 -0.74
C ARG A 136 -0.48 4.62 -0.51
N VAL A 137 -0.10 3.81 0.47
CA VAL A 137 -0.74 2.52 0.75
C VAL A 137 -1.30 2.53 2.16
N ARG A 138 -2.37 1.77 2.39
CA ARG A 138 -2.87 1.46 3.73
C ARG A 138 -3.22 -0.02 3.85
N PHE A 139 -2.71 -0.70 4.86
CA PHE A 139 -3.11 -2.05 5.25
C PHE A 139 -3.95 -1.98 6.51
N ALA A 140 -5.03 -2.75 6.55
CA ALA A 140 -5.85 -2.94 7.75
C ALA A 140 -6.55 -4.30 7.68
N THR A 141 -6.86 -4.89 8.84
CA THR A 141 -7.85 -5.97 8.88
C THR A 141 -9.25 -5.36 8.75
N ALA A 142 -10.21 -6.13 8.21
CA ALA A 142 -11.60 -5.69 8.14
C ALA A 142 -12.14 -5.30 9.53
N ALA A 143 -11.78 -6.07 10.56
CA ALA A 143 -12.13 -5.78 11.96
C ALA A 143 -11.59 -4.43 12.44
N ALA A 144 -10.29 -4.18 12.21
CA ALA A 144 -9.64 -2.95 12.65
C ALA A 144 -10.25 -1.72 11.97
N LEU A 145 -10.52 -1.81 10.66
CA LEU A 145 -11.19 -0.74 9.92
C LEU A 145 -12.58 -0.44 10.51
N VAL A 146 -13.38 -1.48 10.78
CA VAL A 146 -14.71 -1.28 11.39
C VAL A 146 -14.61 -0.65 12.78
N ASN A 147 -13.67 -1.08 13.61
CA ASN A 147 -13.47 -0.47 14.92
C ASN A 147 -13.09 1.02 14.80
N GLU A 148 -12.15 1.36 13.92
CA GLU A 148 -11.78 2.76 13.64
C GLU A 148 -13.00 3.58 13.18
N LEU A 149 -13.90 2.99 12.38
CA LEU A 149 -15.13 3.63 11.89
C LEU A 149 -16.16 3.86 12.99
N VAL A 150 -16.37 2.87 13.86
CA VAL A 150 -17.30 2.98 14.99
C VAL A 150 -16.83 4.07 15.95
N GLU A 151 -15.53 4.10 16.28
CA GLU A 151 -14.93 5.15 17.10
C GLU A 151 -15.06 6.53 16.43
N ALA A 152 -14.80 6.61 15.11
CA ALA A 152 -14.98 7.83 14.36
C ALA A 152 -16.44 8.31 14.35
N LYS A 153 -17.43 7.39 14.34
CA LYS A 153 -18.86 7.72 14.46
C LYS A 153 -19.19 8.30 15.82
N GLN A 154 -18.76 7.65 16.90
CA GLN A 154 -18.97 8.14 18.27
C GLN A 154 -18.39 9.54 18.47
N ASN A 155 -17.25 9.83 17.83
CA ASN A 155 -16.58 11.12 17.93
C ASN A 155 -17.01 12.16 16.88
N ASN A 156 -18.02 11.87 16.02
CA ASN A 156 -18.43 12.72 14.89
C ASN A 156 -17.28 13.04 13.89
N GLN A 157 -16.35 12.13 13.69
CA GLN A 157 -15.16 12.25 12.84
C GLN A 157 -15.17 11.36 11.58
N VAL A 158 -16.26 10.64 11.29
CA VAL A 158 -16.37 9.73 10.12
C VAL A 158 -15.93 10.42 8.83
N ARG A 159 -16.41 11.65 8.57
CA ARG A 159 -16.05 12.41 7.36
C ARG A 159 -14.54 12.67 7.27
N ARG A 160 -13.89 12.98 8.39
CA ARG A 160 -12.43 13.21 8.46
C ARG A 160 -11.65 11.92 8.21
N MET A 161 -12.14 10.81 8.75
CA MET A 161 -11.58 9.49 8.48
C MET A 161 -11.70 9.14 7.00
N MET A 162 -12.90 9.24 6.40
CA MET A 162 -13.12 8.99 4.97
C MET A 162 -12.21 9.84 4.07
N ALA A 163 -12.07 11.13 4.36
CA ALA A 163 -11.15 12.01 3.63
C ALA A 163 -9.67 11.60 3.75
N ARG A 164 -9.27 10.95 4.86
CA ARG A 164 -7.93 10.40 5.03
C ARG A 164 -7.74 9.16 4.16
N TRP A 165 -8.71 8.25 4.21
CA TRP A 165 -8.70 7.04 3.39
C TRP A 165 -8.67 7.40 1.91
N GLN A 166 -9.32 8.51 1.50
CA GLN A 166 -9.30 9.11 0.15
C GLN A 166 -7.92 9.38 -0.43
N LYS A 167 -6.90 9.55 0.41
CA LYS A 167 -5.54 9.86 -0.04
C LYS A 167 -4.70 8.64 -0.40
N TYR A 168 -5.16 7.43 -0.08
CA TYR A 168 -4.45 6.20 -0.42
C TYR A 168 -4.80 5.76 -1.84
N GLU A 169 -3.76 5.41 -2.58
CA GLU A 169 -3.82 4.86 -3.95
C GLU A 169 -4.05 3.35 -3.93
N LEU A 170 -3.66 2.70 -2.83
CA LEU A 170 -3.87 1.27 -2.60
C LEU A 170 -4.34 1.03 -1.16
N ILE A 171 -5.40 0.25 -1.01
CA ILE A 171 -5.84 -0.27 0.30
C ILE A 171 -5.79 -1.79 0.28
N ALA A 172 -5.16 -2.39 1.28
CA ALA A 172 -5.28 -3.82 1.55
C ALA A 172 -6.17 -4.07 2.77
N LEU A 173 -7.21 -4.86 2.56
CA LEU A 173 -8.14 -5.33 3.58
C LEU A 173 -7.92 -6.82 3.82
N ASP A 174 -7.39 -7.15 4.99
CA ASP A 174 -7.12 -8.53 5.39
C ASP A 174 -8.31 -9.13 6.14
N GLU A 175 -8.50 -10.45 5.98
CA GLU A 175 -9.48 -11.26 6.71
C GLU A 175 -10.94 -10.81 6.53
N VAL A 176 -11.30 -10.39 5.32
CA VAL A 176 -12.67 -10.03 4.99
C VAL A 176 -13.54 -11.31 5.05
N GLY A 177 -14.51 -11.33 5.98
CA GLY A 177 -15.45 -12.43 6.16
C GLY A 177 -15.31 -13.23 7.47
N TYR A 178 -14.35 -12.91 8.35
CA TYR A 178 -14.18 -13.63 9.63
C TYR A 178 -14.86 -12.93 10.82
N VAL A 179 -15.29 -11.68 10.68
CA VAL A 179 -15.80 -10.90 11.82
C VAL A 179 -17.32 -10.77 11.74
N PRO A 180 -18.07 -11.06 12.81
CA PRO A 180 -19.45 -10.61 12.93
C PRO A 180 -19.44 -9.08 13.07
N LEU A 181 -19.40 -8.39 11.92
CA LEU A 181 -19.45 -6.93 11.87
C LEU A 181 -20.85 -6.48 12.25
N ALA A 182 -21.12 -6.10 13.51
CA ALA A 182 -22.41 -5.51 13.90
C ALA A 182 -22.97 -4.64 12.77
N ASP A 183 -24.25 -4.74 12.37
CA ASP A 183 -24.78 -4.30 11.06
C ASP A 183 -24.23 -2.96 10.54
N ILE A 184 -24.04 -2.00 11.44
CA ILE A 184 -23.45 -0.67 11.21
C ILE A 184 -22.02 -0.74 10.64
N GLY A 185 -21.18 -1.64 11.14
CA GLY A 185 -19.81 -1.86 10.68
C GLY A 185 -19.72 -2.43 9.28
N ALA A 186 -20.61 -3.36 8.93
CA ALA A 186 -20.69 -3.90 7.57
C ALA A 186 -21.11 -2.83 6.55
N GLU A 187 -22.06 -1.96 6.92
CA GLU A 187 -22.50 -0.82 6.11
C GLU A 187 -21.34 0.14 5.82
N PHE A 188 -20.55 0.53 6.84
CA PHE A 188 -19.41 1.41 6.60
C PHE A 188 -18.29 0.75 5.79
N LEU A 189 -18.01 -0.53 6.03
CA LEU A 189 -17.03 -1.26 5.23
C LEU A 189 -17.45 -1.29 3.75
N PHE A 190 -18.73 -1.54 3.48
CA PHE A 190 -19.32 -1.46 2.15
C PHE A 190 -19.18 -0.05 1.55
N GLN A 191 -19.46 1.00 2.32
CA GLN A 191 -19.31 2.38 1.87
C GLN A 191 -17.85 2.68 1.47
N VAL A 192 -16.89 2.31 2.31
CA VAL A 192 -15.46 2.51 2.03
C VAL A 192 -15.05 1.80 0.74
N ILE A 193 -15.47 0.55 0.56
CA ILE A 193 -15.09 -0.25 -0.60
C ILE A 193 -15.78 0.26 -1.87
N SER A 194 -17.05 0.64 -1.78
CA SER A 194 -17.82 1.16 -2.92
C SER A 194 -17.29 2.51 -3.40
N ASP A 195 -17.03 3.44 -2.46
CA ASP A 195 -16.41 4.74 -2.78
C ASP A 195 -15.03 4.58 -3.41
N ARG A 196 -14.35 3.47 -3.12
CA ARG A 196 -12.97 3.18 -3.55
C ARG A 196 -12.87 2.43 -4.86
N ALA A 197 -13.76 1.47 -5.11
CA ALA A 197 -13.67 0.56 -6.24
C ALA A 197 -13.60 1.26 -7.61
N GLU A 198 -14.03 2.53 -7.68
CA GLU A 198 -13.97 3.34 -8.90
C GLU A 198 -12.75 4.29 -8.96
N ARG A 199 -12.04 4.49 -7.85
CA ARG A 199 -11.06 5.58 -7.69
C ARG A 199 -9.66 5.12 -7.28
N ALA A 200 -9.53 3.93 -6.70
CA ALA A 200 -8.25 3.40 -6.21
C ALA A 200 -8.29 1.86 -6.21
N ALA A 201 -7.12 1.24 -6.33
CA ALA A 201 -7.01 -0.21 -6.23
C ALA A 201 -7.20 -0.70 -4.78
N ILE A 202 -7.76 -1.90 -4.66
CA ILE A 202 -8.00 -2.57 -3.38
C ILE A 202 -7.48 -4.00 -3.46
N ILE A 203 -6.73 -4.43 -2.46
CA ILE A 203 -6.41 -5.84 -2.22
C ILE A 203 -7.33 -6.35 -1.13
N VAL A 204 -7.95 -7.51 -1.33
CA VAL A 204 -8.77 -8.19 -0.31
C VAL A 204 -8.22 -9.59 -0.09
N THR A 205 -8.10 -10.00 1.16
CA THR A 205 -7.89 -11.41 1.52
C THR A 205 -9.14 -12.00 2.17
N THR A 206 -9.46 -13.25 1.86
CA THR A 206 -10.58 -13.96 2.48
C THR A 206 -10.33 -15.47 2.57
N ASN A 207 -10.81 -16.07 3.66
CA ASN A 207 -10.69 -17.50 3.94
C ASN A 207 -11.91 -18.31 3.47
N THR A 208 -13.01 -17.66 3.08
CA THR A 208 -14.23 -18.36 2.71
C THR A 208 -14.20 -18.77 1.24
N LEU A 209 -14.02 -20.07 0.99
CA LEU A 209 -14.69 -20.70 -0.14
C LEU A 209 -16.19 -20.58 0.13
N CYS A 210 -16.86 -19.87 -0.76
CA CYS A 210 -18.30 -19.71 -0.80
C CYS A 210 -19.03 -21.01 -0.45
N GLY A 211 -19.93 -21.01 0.53
CA GLY A 211 -21.07 -21.94 0.59
C GLY A 211 -22.10 -21.66 -0.52
N ALA A 212 -21.65 -21.19 -1.68
CA ALA A 212 -22.49 -21.06 -2.87
C ALA A 212 -22.39 -22.36 -3.69
N PRO A 213 -23.47 -22.78 -4.37
CA PRO A 213 -23.49 -24.03 -5.11
C PRO A 213 -22.32 -24.11 -6.10
N HIS A 214 -21.74 -25.30 -6.17
CA HIS A 214 -20.50 -25.74 -6.82
C HIS A 214 -20.30 -25.41 -8.32
N ASN A 215 -21.13 -24.57 -8.94
CA ASN A 215 -21.12 -24.33 -10.38
C ASN A 215 -20.66 -22.93 -10.82
N VAL A 216 -20.07 -22.10 -9.94
CA VAL A 216 -19.59 -20.76 -10.34
C VAL A 216 -18.08 -20.57 -10.20
N PHE A 217 -17.39 -21.37 -9.39
CA PHE A 217 -15.96 -21.16 -9.10
C PHE A 217 -15.21 -22.47 -8.97
N ASN A 218 -14.58 -22.92 -10.06
CA ASN A 218 -13.57 -23.97 -9.98
C ASN A 218 -12.32 -23.42 -9.29
N ALA A 219 -11.76 -24.24 -8.41
CA ALA A 219 -10.61 -23.99 -7.56
C ALA A 219 -9.32 -23.83 -8.38
N GLU A 220 -9.13 -22.66 -8.98
CA GLU A 220 -7.86 -22.19 -9.56
C GLU A 220 -7.72 -20.65 -9.57
N SER A 221 -8.70 -19.92 -9.05
CA SER A 221 -8.84 -18.49 -9.35
C SER A 221 -8.48 -17.59 -8.17
N ILE A 222 -7.26 -17.01 -8.23
CA ILE A 222 -7.16 -15.55 -8.09
C ILE A 222 -8.24 -14.99 -9.02
N PHE A 223 -9.17 -14.17 -8.55
CA PHE A 223 -10.25 -13.66 -9.40
C PHE A 223 -9.65 -12.74 -10.46
N MET A 224 -9.27 -13.33 -11.59
CA MET A 224 -8.69 -12.71 -12.78
C MET A 224 -9.36 -13.28 -14.03
N ARG A 225 -10.69 -13.18 -14.09
CA ARG A 225 -11.32 -13.03 -15.39
C ARG A 225 -11.44 -11.55 -15.63
N THR A 226 -10.60 -11.01 -16.53
CA THR A 226 -10.90 -9.77 -17.24
C THR A 226 -12.32 -9.92 -17.79
N PRO A 227 -13.31 -9.23 -17.23
CA PRO A 227 -14.61 -9.20 -17.86
C PRO A 227 -14.47 -8.39 -19.14
N ARG A 228 -15.24 -8.78 -20.16
CA ARG A 228 -15.24 -8.09 -21.46
C ARG A 228 -15.57 -6.60 -21.36
N SER A 229 -16.07 -6.13 -20.22
CA SER A 229 -16.14 -4.72 -19.85
C SER A 229 -15.69 -4.50 -18.40
N MET A 230 -14.95 -3.41 -18.17
CA MET A 230 -14.46 -2.99 -16.85
C MET A 230 -15.61 -2.74 -15.85
N GLU A 231 -16.79 -2.41 -16.35
CA GLU A 231 -18.04 -2.20 -15.59
C GLU A 231 -18.60 -3.48 -14.96
N ALA A 232 -18.48 -4.61 -15.67
CA ALA A 232 -18.93 -5.90 -15.16
C ALA A 232 -18.03 -6.41 -14.02
N ALA A 233 -16.69 -6.25 -14.10
CA ALA A 233 -15.76 -6.59 -13.01
C ALA A 233 -16.15 -5.88 -11.72
N ARG A 234 -16.47 -4.59 -11.85
CA ARG A 234 -16.82 -3.70 -10.74
C ARG A 234 -18.12 -4.13 -10.07
N ARG A 235 -19.17 -4.44 -10.86
CA ARG A 235 -20.42 -5.03 -10.33
C ARG A 235 -20.20 -6.38 -9.68
N TYR A 236 -19.43 -7.28 -10.31
CA TYR A 236 -19.17 -8.61 -9.74
C TYR A 236 -18.34 -8.54 -8.46
N PHE A 237 -17.36 -7.63 -8.36
CA PHE A 237 -16.56 -7.45 -7.15
C PHE A 237 -17.41 -6.89 -5.99
N ALA A 238 -18.25 -5.89 -6.24
CA ALA A 238 -19.18 -5.35 -5.24
C ALA A 238 -20.23 -6.39 -4.82
N VAL A 239 -20.81 -7.13 -5.76
CA VAL A 239 -21.77 -8.22 -5.50
C VAL A 239 -21.11 -9.40 -4.77
N PHE A 240 -19.85 -9.71 -5.08
CA PHE A 240 -19.05 -10.73 -4.41
C PHE A 240 -18.76 -10.34 -2.97
N LEU A 241 -18.38 -9.09 -2.71
CA LEU A 241 -18.22 -8.54 -1.36
C LEU A 241 -19.54 -8.50 -0.60
N LEU A 242 -20.63 -8.11 -1.24
CA LEU A 242 -21.99 -8.21 -0.68
C LEU A 242 -22.37 -9.65 -0.33
N ARG A 243 -21.97 -10.64 -1.15
CA ARG A 243 -22.18 -12.06 -0.84
C ARG A 243 -21.28 -12.57 0.29
N ILE A 244 -20.05 -12.09 0.40
CA ILE A 244 -19.16 -12.46 1.53
C ILE A 244 -19.67 -11.83 2.83
N LEU A 245 -20.00 -10.54 2.81
CA LEU A 245 -20.50 -9.82 3.97
C LEU A 245 -21.92 -10.29 4.35
N GLY A 246 -22.77 -10.54 3.37
CA GLY A 246 -24.14 -11.07 3.53
C GLY A 246 -24.22 -12.59 3.70
N ALA A 247 -23.12 -13.36 3.64
CA ALA A 247 -23.09 -14.75 4.09
C ALA A 247 -22.68 -14.86 5.57
N ALA A 248 -21.94 -13.86 6.08
CA ALA A 248 -21.64 -13.73 7.51
C ALA A 248 -22.85 -13.21 8.33
N PHE A 249 -23.81 -12.57 7.66
CA PHE A 249 -25.08 -12.12 8.21
C PHE A 249 -26.20 -12.92 7.56
N ASN A 250 -27.03 -13.62 8.32
CA ASN A 250 -28.17 -14.37 7.77
C ASN A 250 -29.30 -13.41 7.31
N ILE A 251 -28.97 -12.45 6.44
CA ILE A 251 -29.86 -11.39 5.96
C ILE A 251 -30.05 -11.58 4.46
N SER A 252 -31.24 -12.06 4.11
CA SER A 252 -31.72 -12.13 2.73
C SER A 252 -31.94 -10.72 2.18
N ILE A 253 -30.92 -10.15 1.53
CA ILE A 253 -31.09 -8.93 0.75
C ILE A 253 -31.51 -9.34 -0.67
N SER A 254 -32.81 -9.18 -0.95
CA SER A 254 -33.38 -9.32 -2.28
C SER A 254 -32.86 -8.21 -3.18
N LEU A 255 -31.88 -8.52 -4.02
CA LEU A 255 -31.44 -7.64 -5.11
C LEU A 255 -32.40 -7.82 -6.28
N SER A 256 -33.35 -6.90 -6.41
CA SER A 256 -34.15 -6.74 -7.63
C SER A 256 -33.30 -6.07 -8.72
N VAL A 257 -33.50 -6.57 -9.94
CA VAL A 257 -32.73 -6.46 -11.18
C VAL A 257 -32.30 -5.04 -11.57
#